data_AF-A0A453GZF6-F1
#
_entry.id   AF-A0A453GZF6-F1
#
_cell.length_a   1.000
_cell.length_b   1.000
_cell.length_c   1.000
_cell.angle_alpha   90.00
_cell.angle_beta   90.00
_cell.angle_gamma   90.00
#
_symmetry.space_group_name_H-M   'P 1'
#
loop_
_entity.id
_entity.type
_entity.pdbx_description
1 polymer ?
#
loop_
_entity_poly.entity_id
_entity_poly.type
_entity_poly.pdbx_seq_one_letter_code
_entity_poly.pdbx_strand_id
1 'polypeptide(L)' 'SNNAGVMATPFSLSKDGIEMQFATNHVGHFLLTHLLLETMKKTSHESNVEGRIVNVSSEGHRFAYKEGIRFAKLNDEEEY' A
#
# COMPACT_ATOMS: atom_id res chain seq x y z
N SER A 1 8.28 -0.86 8.65
CA SER A 1 7.64 -2.07 8.09
C SER A 1 6.24 -1.71 7.67
N ASN A 2 5.85 -2.08 6.45
CA ASN A 2 4.52 -1.88 5.89
C ASN A 2 3.73 -3.17 6.09
N ASN A 3 3.04 -3.27 7.23
CA ASN A 3 2.32 -4.47 7.68
C ASN A 3 0.84 -4.21 7.97
N ALA A 4 0.41 -2.95 8.05
CA ALA A 4 -0.98 -2.63 8.30
C ALA A 4 -1.82 -3.06 7.08
N GLY A 5 -2.88 -3.84 7.31
CA GLY A 5 -3.74 -4.24 6.22
C GLY A 5 -5.10 -4.73 6.67
N VAL A 6 -6.07 -4.60 5.78
CA VAL A 6 -7.44 -5.09 5.92
C VAL A 6 -7.80 -5.96 4.72
N MET A 7 -8.71 -6.91 4.89
CA MET A 7 -9.13 -7.83 3.84
C MET A 7 -10.59 -8.24 4.06
N ALA A 8 -11.34 -8.42 2.98
CA ALA A 8 -12.71 -8.92 2.98
C ALA A 8 -13.65 -8.12 3.91
N THR A 9 -13.39 -6.81 4.03
CA THR A 9 -14.29 -5.87 4.71
C THR A 9 -15.43 -5.49 3.78
N PRO A 10 -16.61 -5.08 4.28
CA PRO A 10 -17.63 -4.44 3.43
C PRO A 10 -17.06 -3.28 2.62
N PHE A 11 -17.64 -3.01 1.44
CA PHE A 11 -17.22 -1.90 0.61
C PHE A 11 -17.30 -0.59 1.40
N SER A 12 -16.25 0.20 1.32
CA SER A 12 -16.22 1.54 1.88
C SER A 12 -15.12 2.35 1.20
N LEU A 13 -15.29 3.66 1.20
CA LEU A 13 -14.28 4.59 0.74
C LEU A 13 -13.54 5.18 1.94
N SER A 14 -12.24 5.38 1.77
CA SER A 14 -11.43 6.20 2.66
C SER A 14 -11.90 7.66 2.61
N LYS A 15 -11.37 8.49 3.51
CA LYS A 15 -11.61 9.94 3.52
C LYS A 15 -11.19 10.62 2.21
N ASP A 16 -10.28 10.01 1.47
CA ASP A 16 -9.75 10.51 0.19
C ASP A 16 -10.51 9.95 -1.02
N GLY A 17 -11.61 9.21 -0.80
CA GLY A 17 -12.43 8.65 -1.87
C GLY A 17 -11.79 7.46 -2.59
N ILE A 18 -10.95 6.70 -1.91
CA ILE A 18 -10.28 5.50 -2.43
C ILE A 18 -10.86 4.28 -1.72
N GLU A 19 -11.16 3.20 -2.44
CA GLU A 19 -11.57 1.91 -1.87
C GLU A 19 -10.66 1.51 -0.69
N MET A 20 -11.28 1.15 0.43
CA MET A 20 -10.63 1.02 1.74
C MET A 20 -9.44 0.05 1.78
N GLN A 21 -9.54 -1.13 1.16
CA GLN A 21 -8.46 -2.10 1.10
C GLN A 21 -7.29 -1.56 0.28
N PHE A 22 -7.52 -0.95 -0.87
CA PHE A 22 -6.47 -0.34 -1.69
C PHE A 22 -5.84 0.88 -1.00
N ALA A 23 -6.67 1.72 -0.38
CA ALA A 23 -6.22 2.87 0.40
C ALA A 23 -5.28 2.44 1.53
N THR A 24 -5.67 1.39 2.28
CA THR A 24 -4.90 0.91 3.43
C THR A 24 -3.67 0.12 3.02
N ASN A 25 -3.85 -0.91 2.19
CA ASN A 25 -2.84 -1.92 1.91
C ASN A 25 -1.81 -1.45 0.88
N HIS A 26 -2.16 -0.48 0.03
CA HIS A 26 -1.30 0.01 -1.05
C HIS A 26 -0.96 1.49 -0.92
N VAL A 27 -1.95 2.39 -1.00
CA VAL A 27 -1.71 3.84 -1.04
C VAL A 27 -1.07 4.36 0.25
N GLY A 28 -1.58 3.94 1.41
CA GLY A 28 -1.02 4.31 2.70
C GLY A 28 0.44 3.87 2.86
N HIS A 29 0.75 2.64 2.48
CA HIS A 29 2.13 2.11 2.49
C HIS A 29 3.06 2.84 1.52
N PHE A 30 2.58 3.13 0.31
CA PHE A 30 3.33 3.91 -0.68
C PHE A 30 3.66 5.31 -0.13
N LEU A 31 2.66 6.02 0.39
CA LEU A 31 2.82 7.36 0.92
C LEU A 31 3.76 7.38 2.13
N LEU A 32 3.59 6.45 3.08
CA LEU A 32 4.48 6.32 4.24
C LEU A 32 5.94 6.13 3.80
N THR A 33 6.16 5.24 2.83
CA THR A 33 7.48 4.97 2.27
C THR A 33 8.06 6.24 1.63
N HIS A 34 7.27 6.93 0.82
CA HIS A 34 7.69 8.16 0.15
C HIS A 34 8.09 9.26 1.14
N LEU A 35 7.28 9.47 2.19
CA LEU A 35 7.54 10.48 3.22
C LEU A 35 8.80 10.18 4.05
N LEU A 36 9.13 8.91 4.27
CA LEU A 36 10.28 8.50 5.07
C LEU A 36 11.56 8.32 4.25
N LEU A 37 11.47 8.20 2.93
CA LEU A 37 12.59 7.77 2.08
C LEU A 37 13.82 8.69 2.21
N GLU A 38 13.62 10.00 2.15
CA GLU A 38 14.74 10.95 2.26
C GLU A 38 15.36 10.96 3.65
N THR A 39 14.54 10.86 4.71
CA THR A 39 15.02 10.72 6.08
C THR A 39 15.85 9.45 6.25
N MET A 40 15.39 8.31 5.71
CA MET A 40 16.13 7.05 5.76
C MET A 40 17.48 7.15 5.05
N LYS A 41 17.53 7.77 3.86
CA LYS A 41 18.79 8.01 3.12
C LYS A 41 19.76 8.85 3.94
N LYS A 42 19.29 9.95 4.51
CA LYS A 42 20.09 10.85 5.35
C LYS A 42 20.64 10.10 6.58
N THR A 43 19.79 9.39 7.30
CA THR A 43 20.20 8.62 8.48
C THR A 43 21.20 7.53 8.11
N SER A 44 21.01 6.83 6.97
CA SER A 44 21.98 5.83 6.49
C SER A 44 23.35 6.47 6.25
N HIS A 45 23.39 7.61 5.57
CA HIS A 45 24.63 8.33 5.29
C HIS A 45 25.32 8.88 6.55
N GLU A 46 24.57 9.37 7.53
CA GLU A 46 25.12 9.94 8.78
C GLU A 46 25.59 8.87 9.77
N SER A 47 24.87 7.74 9.86
CA SER A 47 25.16 6.67 10.81
C SER A 47 26.04 5.55 10.24
N ASN A 48 26.23 5.50 8.91
CA ASN A 48 26.84 4.39 8.19
C ASN A 48 26.15 3.03 8.46
N VAL A 49 24.84 3.07 8.70
CA VAL A 49 23.99 1.89 8.94
C VAL A 49 22.80 1.91 7.99
N GLU A 50 22.68 0.87 7.18
CA GLU A 50 21.61 0.76 6.19
C GLU A 50 20.24 0.41 6.81
N GLY A 51 19.21 1.16 6.41
CA GLY A 51 17.82 0.86 6.72
C GLY A 51 17.18 -0.10 5.71
N ARG A 52 16.07 -0.75 6.10
CA ARG A 52 15.30 -1.62 5.19
C ARG A 52 13.82 -1.29 5.25
N ILE A 53 13.19 -1.26 4.08
CA ILE A 53 11.74 -1.21 3.94
C ILE A 53 11.26 -2.62 3.60
N VAL A 54 10.33 -3.14 4.40
CA VAL A 54 9.73 -4.46 4.21
C VAL A 54 8.24 -4.27 4.01
N ASN A 55 7.72 -4.81 2.91
CA ASN A 55 6.30 -4.88 2.60
C ASN A 55 5.80 -6.29 2.88
N VAL A 56 4.82 -6.42 3.78
CA VAL A 56 4.15 -7.70 4.04
C VAL A 56 3.02 -7.87 3.05
N SER A 57 2.98 -9.03 2.39
CA SER A 57 1.93 -9.41 1.43
C SER A 57 1.38 -10.79 1.79
N SER A 58 0.43 -11.29 1.01
CA SER A 58 -0.19 -12.61 1.17
C SER A 58 -0.21 -13.35 -0.15
N GLU A 59 -0.47 -14.67 -0.13
CA GLU A 59 -0.66 -15.47 -1.36
C GLU A 59 -1.82 -14.96 -2.24
N GLY A 60 -2.70 -14.11 -1.68
CA GLY A 60 -3.77 -13.42 -2.42
C GLY A 60 -3.28 -12.62 -3.62
N HIS A 61 -2.04 -12.10 -3.60
CA HIS A 61 -1.47 -11.33 -4.71
C HIS A 61 -1.42 -12.10 -6.03
N ARG A 62 -1.41 -13.45 -5.97
CA ARG A 62 -1.38 -14.31 -7.15
C ARG A 62 -2.69 -14.34 -7.94
N PHE A 63 -3.79 -13.89 -7.32
CA PHE A 63 -5.12 -13.83 -7.94
C PHE A 63 -5.42 -12.45 -8.54
N ALA A 64 -4.44 -11.54 -8.58
CA ALA A 64 -4.60 -10.24 -9.23
C ALA A 64 -4.89 -10.38 -10.74
N TYR A 65 -5.58 -9.38 -11.29
CA TYR A 65 -5.86 -9.27 -12.73
C TYR A 65 -4.58 -9.32 -13.56
N LYS A 66 -4.60 -10.03 -14.70
CA LYS A 66 -3.41 -10.22 -15.55
C LYS A 66 -2.92 -8.92 -16.17
N GLU A 67 -3.83 -8.00 -16.42
CA GLU A 67 -3.59 -6.66 -16.94
C GLU A 67 -3.06 -5.68 -15.87
N GLY A 68 -2.95 -6.11 -14.61
CA GLY A 68 -2.50 -5.28 -13.49
C GLY A 68 -3.65 -4.56 -12.79
N ILE A 69 -3.34 -3.40 -12.20
CA ILE A 69 -4.30 -2.64 -11.39
C ILE A 69 -5.32 -1.94 -12.31
N ARG A 70 -6.60 -2.24 -12.10
CA ARG A 70 -7.71 -1.62 -12.85
C ARG A 70 -8.13 -0.28 -12.21
N PHE A 71 -7.26 0.74 -12.31
CA PHE A 71 -7.47 2.05 -11.65
C PHE A 71 -8.83 2.70 -11.96
N ALA A 72 -9.33 2.56 -13.19
CA ALA A 72 -10.62 3.12 -13.58
C ALA A 72 -11.83 2.51 -12.86
N LYS A 73 -11.66 1.31 -12.28
CA LYS A 73 -12.69 0.55 -11.57
C LYS A 73 -12.39 0.39 -10.08
N LEU A 74 -11.45 1.19 -9.56
CA LEU A 74 -10.93 0.99 -8.20
C LEU A 74 -12.02 1.13 -7.13
N ASN A 75 -12.99 2.03 -7.36
CA ASN A 75 -14.05 2.36 -6.43
C ASN A 75 -15.41 1.78 -6.85
N ASP A 76 -15.42 0.75 -7.71
CA ASP A 76 -16.64 0.14 -8.21
C ASP A 76 -17.21 -0.85 -7.17
N GLU A 77 -18.32 -0.48 -6.53
CA GLU A 77 -18.99 -1.29 -5.51
C GLU A 77 -19.63 -2.55 -6.10
N GLU A 78 -20.06 -2.52 -7.36
CA GLU A 78 -20.69 -3.69 -8.02
C GLU A 78 -19.66 -4.79 -8.34
N GLU A 79 -18.38 -4.41 -8.47
CA GLU A 79 -17.25 -5.30 -8.76
C GLU A 79 -16.35 -5.61 -7.55
N TYR A 80 -16.75 -5.20 -6.34
CA TYR A 80 -15.94 -5.30 -5.12
C TYR A 80 -15.85 -6.71 -4.51
#